data_AF-A0A0K9H2P4-F1
#
_entry.id   AF-A0A0K9H2P4-F1
#
_cell.length_a   1.000
_cell.length_b   1.000
_cell.length_c   1.000
_cell.angle_alpha   90.00
_cell.angle_beta   90.00
_cell.angle_gamma   90.00
#
_symmetry.space_group_name_H-M   'P 1'
#
loop_
_entity.id
_entity.type
_entity.pdbx_description
1 polymer ?
#
loop_
_entity_poly.entity_id
_entity_poly.type
_entity_poly.pdbx_seq_one_letter_code
_entity_poly.pdbx_strand_id
1 'polypeptide(L)'
;MTKRRLVWLLCLVALFVLSACGAKSKEDVTKDLNEKAEEMKGYKATAKMTLQTGEEKQAYHVEIWNKDNHFYRVELSNDKKDQSQMILKNESGVYVLTPSLNKSFKFQSDWPKNSSQAYLFESLVKDIKSDQEAVFKETDKHYVFETKTRYPNSHMLPLQEITFNKRDLAPVSVKVMDPDRKPVLTVSFTKVDFKASFEKSSFDVKKNMTGAQLEMPVLAQEKDEEFTVFYPQAEVVGSRLIEENEMLTANGKRIVLTYGGDKSFTVVEEKAASLSAASIETASMNGEMADLGFAFGEITDQSLSWSYKGVDYMIASKDLSEAEMIEVARSMQAEMEK
;
A
#
# COMPACT_ATOMS: atom_id res chain seq x y z
N MET A 1 53.61 -44.96 -6.24
CA MET A 1 52.44 -44.58 -5.40
C MET A 1 52.06 -43.09 -5.46
N THR A 2 52.94 -42.20 -5.94
CA THR A 2 52.73 -40.74 -5.97
C THR A 2 51.75 -40.25 -7.04
N LYS A 3 51.77 -40.81 -8.27
CA LYS A 3 50.85 -40.41 -9.35
C LYS A 3 49.38 -40.77 -9.08
N ARG A 4 49.11 -41.91 -8.44
CA ARG A 4 47.75 -42.36 -8.10
C ARG A 4 47.13 -41.50 -6.99
N ARG A 5 47.92 -41.04 -6.00
CA ARG A 5 47.46 -40.10 -4.98
C ARG A 5 47.19 -38.69 -5.54
N LEU A 6 47.96 -38.25 -6.52
CA LEU A 6 47.77 -36.95 -7.19
C LEU A 6 46.47 -36.89 -8.00
N VAL A 7 46.12 -37.98 -8.71
CA VAL A 7 44.84 -38.09 -9.44
C VAL A 7 43.65 -38.09 -8.48
N TRP A 8 43.74 -38.80 -7.36
CA TRP A 8 42.70 -38.77 -6.32
C TRP A 8 42.53 -37.38 -5.69
N LEU A 9 43.63 -36.65 -5.47
CA LEU A 9 43.59 -35.27 -4.96
C LEU A 9 42.95 -34.31 -5.99
N LEU A 10 43.27 -34.47 -7.28
CA LEU A 10 42.68 -33.66 -8.36
C LEU A 10 41.17 -33.94 -8.54
N CYS A 11 40.74 -35.20 -8.43
CA CYS A 11 39.32 -35.55 -8.43
C CYS A 11 38.57 -34.99 -7.21
N LEU A 12 39.21 -34.98 -6.04
CA LEU A 12 38.62 -34.43 -4.82
C LEU A 12 38.49 -32.90 -4.90
N VAL A 13 39.50 -32.21 -5.44
CA VAL A 13 39.44 -30.75 -5.71
C VAL A 13 38.41 -30.44 -6.79
N ALA A 14 38.29 -31.24 -7.85
CA ALA A 14 37.24 -31.07 -8.87
C ALA A 14 35.82 -31.27 -8.30
N LEU A 15 35.63 -32.20 -7.36
CA LEU A 15 34.37 -32.39 -6.63
C LEU A 15 34.02 -31.20 -5.72
N PHE A 16 35.02 -30.54 -5.12
CA PHE A 16 34.84 -29.30 -4.34
C PHE A 16 34.55 -28.07 -5.22
N VAL A 17 35.11 -28.00 -6.43
CA VAL A 17 34.82 -26.92 -7.39
C VAL A 17 33.43 -27.07 -8.01
N LEU A 18 32.91 -28.30 -8.15
CA LEU A 18 31.55 -28.56 -8.64
C LEU A 18 30.45 -28.29 -7.60
N SER A 19 30.78 -28.18 -6.31
CA SER A 19 29.84 -27.81 -5.25
C SER A 19 29.81 -26.31 -4.95
N ALA A 20 30.68 -25.52 -5.60
CA ALA A 20 30.71 -24.05 -5.52
C ALA A 20 29.80 -23.36 -6.57
N CYS A 21 29.08 -24.13 -7.39
CA CYS A 21 28.14 -23.63 -8.38
C CYS A 21 26.73 -24.01 -7.92
N GLY A 22 26.06 -23.21 -7.08
CA GLY A 22 24.74 -23.62 -6.59
C GLY A 22 23.88 -22.57 -5.90
N ALA A 23 24.47 -21.72 -5.05
CA ALA A 23 23.74 -20.67 -4.33
C ALA A 23 24.09 -19.30 -4.91
N LYS A 24 23.07 -18.50 -5.25
CA LYS A 24 23.29 -17.10 -5.69
C LYS A 24 23.60 -16.23 -4.47
N SER A 25 24.56 -15.31 -4.60
CA SER A 25 24.81 -14.34 -3.54
C SER A 25 23.67 -13.32 -3.44
N LYS A 26 23.65 -12.53 -2.34
CA LYS A 26 22.73 -11.41 -2.18
C LYS A 26 22.83 -10.47 -3.39
N GLU A 27 24.05 -10.13 -3.77
CA GLU A 27 24.37 -9.20 -4.84
C GLU A 27 23.91 -9.73 -6.20
N ASP A 28 24.08 -11.03 -6.47
CA ASP A 28 23.60 -11.65 -7.70
C ASP A 28 22.07 -11.59 -7.80
N VAL A 29 21.36 -11.95 -6.72
CA VAL A 29 19.89 -11.93 -6.71
C VAL A 29 19.35 -10.51 -6.79
N THR A 30 19.94 -9.55 -6.07
CA THR A 30 19.56 -8.14 -6.16
C THR A 30 19.77 -7.59 -7.58
N LYS A 31 20.85 -7.99 -8.26
CA LYS A 31 21.10 -7.63 -9.65
C LYS A 31 20.04 -8.21 -10.58
N ASP A 32 19.75 -9.52 -10.48
CA ASP A 32 18.71 -10.16 -11.32
C ASP A 32 17.33 -9.51 -11.12
N LEU A 33 16.98 -9.19 -9.86
CA LEU A 33 15.73 -8.51 -9.52
C LEU A 33 15.66 -7.12 -10.17
N ASN A 34 16.76 -6.37 -10.12
CA ASN A 34 16.85 -5.05 -10.74
C ASN A 34 16.74 -5.12 -12.27
N GLU A 35 17.49 -6.02 -12.91
CA GLU A 35 17.40 -6.24 -14.36
C GLU A 35 15.98 -6.60 -14.77
N LYS A 36 15.34 -7.52 -14.04
CA LYS A 36 13.94 -7.90 -14.30
C LYS A 36 12.97 -6.72 -14.16
N ALA A 37 13.15 -5.89 -13.13
CA ALA A 37 12.30 -4.72 -12.91
C ALA A 37 12.49 -3.64 -14.00
N GLU A 38 13.69 -3.50 -14.55
CA GLU A 38 14.01 -2.56 -15.62
C GLU A 38 13.56 -3.05 -17.02
N GLU A 39 13.68 -4.35 -17.29
CA GLU A 39 13.38 -4.94 -18.61
C GLU A 39 11.91 -5.32 -18.82
N MET A 40 11.14 -5.51 -17.74
CA MET A 40 9.74 -5.92 -17.85
C MET A 40 8.89 -4.83 -18.53
N LYS A 41 8.09 -5.23 -19.51
CA LYS A 41 7.12 -4.35 -20.20
C LYS A 41 5.83 -4.15 -19.40
N GLY A 42 5.65 -4.92 -18.34
CA GLY A 42 4.45 -4.88 -17.51
C GLY A 42 4.21 -6.19 -16.78
N TYR A 43 3.25 -6.16 -15.88
CA TYR A 43 2.76 -7.35 -15.20
C TYR A 43 1.31 -7.18 -14.74
N LYS A 44 0.63 -8.31 -14.57
CA LYS A 44 -0.60 -8.40 -13.77
C LYS A 44 -0.30 -9.20 -12.51
N ALA A 45 -0.69 -8.69 -11.35
CA ALA A 45 -0.62 -9.43 -10.10
C ALA A 45 -1.96 -9.38 -9.36
N THR A 46 -2.25 -10.45 -8.63
CA THR A 46 -3.33 -10.50 -7.64
C THR A 46 -2.74 -10.89 -6.31
N ALA A 47 -3.18 -10.23 -5.24
CA ALA A 47 -2.70 -10.48 -3.90
C ALA A 47 -3.85 -10.38 -2.87
N LYS A 48 -3.63 -10.99 -1.71
CA LYS A 48 -4.38 -10.70 -0.50
C LYS A 48 -3.52 -9.84 0.40
N MET A 49 -4.02 -8.67 0.75
CA MET A 49 -3.40 -7.76 1.69
C MET A 49 -4.13 -7.84 3.03
N THR A 50 -3.41 -7.74 4.14
CA THR A 50 -4.02 -7.69 5.48
C THR A 50 -3.31 -6.63 6.29
N LEU A 51 -4.09 -5.67 6.77
CA LEU A 51 -3.69 -4.59 7.65
C LEU A 51 -4.08 -4.96 9.09
N GLN A 52 -3.13 -4.79 10.01
CA GLN A 52 -3.32 -4.91 11.44
C GLN A 52 -3.38 -3.51 12.03
N THR A 53 -4.49 -3.17 12.69
CA THR A 53 -4.63 -1.93 13.46
C THR A 53 -5.06 -2.32 14.86
N GLY A 54 -4.22 -2.09 15.87
CA GLY A 54 -4.47 -2.59 17.23
C GLY A 54 -4.67 -4.11 17.24
N GLU A 55 -5.81 -4.59 17.77
CA GLU A 55 -6.17 -6.01 17.75
C GLU A 55 -6.91 -6.45 16.47
N GLU A 56 -7.44 -5.49 15.70
CA GLU A 56 -8.24 -5.77 14.51
C GLU A 56 -7.39 -6.11 13.28
N LYS A 57 -7.90 -7.04 12.46
CA LYS A 57 -7.34 -7.41 11.17
C LYS A 57 -8.34 -7.13 10.08
N GLN A 58 -7.94 -6.32 9.11
CA GLN A 58 -8.74 -6.12 7.91
C GLN A 58 -8.02 -6.64 6.67
N ALA A 59 -8.71 -7.47 5.90
CA ALA A 59 -8.18 -8.06 4.68
C ALA A 59 -8.79 -7.43 3.43
N TYR A 60 -7.96 -7.28 2.40
CA TYR A 60 -8.33 -6.74 1.11
C TYR A 60 -7.79 -7.62 -0.02
N HIS A 61 -8.55 -7.71 -1.09
CA HIS A 61 -8.07 -8.18 -2.38
C HIS A 61 -7.41 -7.01 -3.12
N VAL A 62 -6.21 -7.25 -3.64
CA VAL A 62 -5.45 -6.28 -4.41
C VAL A 62 -5.25 -6.81 -5.82
N GLU A 63 -5.65 -6.03 -6.82
CA GLU A 63 -5.34 -6.30 -8.23
C GLU A 63 -4.42 -5.20 -8.77
N ILE A 64 -3.26 -5.61 -9.29
CA ILE A 64 -2.19 -4.71 -9.76
C ILE A 64 -1.95 -4.93 -11.24
N TRP A 65 -2.07 -3.86 -12.03
CA TRP A 65 -1.60 -3.81 -13.41
C TRP A 65 -0.51 -2.76 -13.52
N ASN A 66 0.59 -3.14 -14.13
CA ASN A 66 1.70 -2.25 -14.46
C ASN A 66 2.00 -2.40 -15.96
N LYS A 67 2.24 -1.27 -16.63
CA LYS A 67 2.74 -1.24 -17.99
C LYS A 67 3.92 -0.27 -18.08
N ASP A 68 5.06 -0.79 -18.52
CA ASP A 68 6.34 -0.11 -18.74
C ASP A 68 6.81 0.74 -17.54
N ASN A 69 6.45 0.35 -16.31
CA ASN A 69 6.69 1.14 -15.08
C ASN A 69 6.20 2.60 -15.17
N HIS A 70 5.26 2.88 -16.07
CA HIS A 70 4.75 4.22 -16.34
C HIS A 70 3.25 4.33 -16.07
N PHE A 71 2.49 3.29 -16.44
CA PHE A 71 1.06 3.19 -16.19
C PHE A 71 0.77 2.16 -15.11
N TYR A 72 -0.15 2.51 -14.22
CA TYR A 72 -0.50 1.67 -13.08
C TYR A 72 -2.01 1.67 -12.87
N ARG A 73 -2.53 0.52 -12.47
CA ARG A 73 -3.86 0.35 -11.91
C ARG A 73 -3.72 -0.53 -10.68
N VAL A 74 -4.04 0.00 -9.52
CA VAL A 74 -4.02 -0.73 -8.25
C VAL A 74 -5.40 -0.62 -7.65
N GLU A 75 -6.14 -1.72 -7.64
CA GLU A 75 -7.47 -1.78 -7.06
C GLU A 75 -7.42 -2.53 -5.73
N LEU A 76 -7.94 -1.90 -4.68
CA LEU A 76 -8.16 -2.48 -3.36
C LEU A 76 -9.66 -2.70 -3.20
N SER A 77 -10.06 -3.91 -2.81
CA SER A 77 -11.46 -4.23 -2.54
C SER A 77 -11.59 -5.17 -1.35
N ASN A 78 -12.67 -5.05 -0.59
CA ASN A 78 -13.03 -6.08 0.38
C ASN A 78 -13.70 -7.29 -0.32
N ASP A 79 -13.92 -8.37 0.43
CA ASP A 79 -14.51 -9.62 -0.11
C ASP A 79 -15.89 -9.42 -0.76
N LYS A 80 -16.66 -8.42 -0.29
CA LYS A 80 -18.01 -8.09 -0.81
C LYS A 80 -17.98 -7.15 -2.02
N LYS A 81 -16.82 -6.56 -2.35
CA LYS A 81 -16.64 -5.50 -3.35
C LYS A 81 -17.53 -4.26 -3.17
N ASP A 82 -18.17 -4.09 -2.02
CA ASP A 82 -18.96 -2.90 -1.69
C ASP A 82 -18.07 -1.75 -1.19
N GLN A 83 -16.85 -2.06 -0.76
CA GLN A 83 -15.79 -1.11 -0.44
C GLN A 83 -14.64 -1.35 -1.41
N SER A 84 -14.47 -0.44 -2.37
CA SER A 84 -13.35 -0.46 -3.30
C SER A 84 -12.78 0.94 -3.53
N GLN A 85 -11.46 0.98 -3.70
CA GLN A 85 -10.73 2.14 -4.17
C GLN A 85 -9.71 1.73 -5.21
N MET A 86 -9.44 2.62 -6.15
CA MET A 86 -8.49 2.35 -7.22
C MET A 86 -7.54 3.53 -7.40
N ILE A 87 -6.23 3.26 -7.35
CA ILE A 87 -5.23 4.18 -7.87
C ILE A 87 -5.05 3.90 -9.36
N LEU A 88 -5.11 4.93 -10.18
CA LEU A 88 -4.84 4.88 -11.60
C LEU A 88 -3.78 5.92 -11.96
N LYS A 89 -2.66 5.48 -12.55
CA LYS A 89 -1.65 6.38 -13.10
C LYS A 89 -1.58 6.22 -14.60
N ASN A 90 -1.70 7.34 -15.31
CA ASN A 90 -1.54 7.42 -16.76
C ASN A 90 -0.70 8.67 -17.14
N GLU A 91 -0.65 9.01 -18.44
CA GLU A 91 0.11 10.16 -18.93
C GLU A 91 -0.38 11.50 -18.35
N SER A 92 -1.64 11.58 -17.96
CA SER A 92 -2.26 12.82 -17.46
C SER A 92 -2.01 13.06 -15.97
N GLY A 93 -1.68 12.01 -15.20
CA GLY A 93 -1.43 12.11 -13.76
C GLY A 93 -1.78 10.85 -12.98
N VAL A 94 -1.84 11.00 -11.66
CA VAL A 94 -2.27 9.98 -10.71
C VAL A 94 -3.69 10.31 -10.26
N TYR A 95 -4.55 9.30 -10.23
CA TYR A 95 -5.96 9.42 -9.89
C TYR A 95 -6.32 8.43 -8.80
N VAL A 96 -7.14 8.86 -7.84
CA VAL A 96 -7.80 7.95 -6.89
C VAL A 96 -9.29 7.94 -7.19
N LEU A 97 -9.83 6.76 -7.43
CA LEU A 97 -11.23 6.52 -7.74
C LEU A 97 -11.89 5.85 -6.55
N THR A 98 -13.04 6.38 -6.11
CA THR A 98 -13.93 5.75 -5.14
C THR A 98 -15.28 5.49 -5.81
N PRO A 99 -15.48 4.32 -6.44
CA PRO A 99 -16.65 4.02 -7.26
C PRO A 99 -17.99 4.17 -6.54
N SER A 100 -18.06 3.78 -5.27
CA SER A 100 -19.27 3.85 -4.44
C SER A 100 -19.75 5.27 -4.17
N LEU A 101 -18.84 6.24 -4.22
CA LEU A 101 -19.16 7.67 -4.04
C LEU A 101 -19.25 8.43 -5.35
N ASN A 102 -18.99 7.74 -6.47
CA ASN A 102 -18.82 8.36 -7.79
C ASN A 102 -17.78 9.50 -7.77
N LYS A 103 -16.74 9.38 -6.91
CA LYS A 103 -15.70 10.40 -6.71
C LYS A 103 -14.40 10.01 -7.40
N SER A 104 -13.76 10.98 -8.04
CA SER A 104 -12.44 10.86 -8.66
C SER A 104 -11.60 12.07 -8.27
N PHE A 105 -10.37 11.81 -7.82
CA PHE A 105 -9.43 12.84 -7.42
C PHE A 105 -8.17 12.73 -8.26
N LYS A 106 -7.64 13.85 -8.74
CA LYS A 106 -6.37 13.90 -9.47
C LYS A 106 -5.30 14.55 -8.62
N PHE A 107 -4.17 13.86 -8.48
CA PHE A 107 -3.00 14.31 -7.73
C PHE A 107 -1.87 14.74 -8.66
N GLN A 108 -1.16 15.78 -8.26
CA GLN A 108 0.18 16.09 -8.76
C GLN A 108 1.19 15.34 -7.89
N SER A 109 1.39 14.04 -8.15
CA SER A 109 2.18 13.17 -7.29
C SER A 109 3.23 12.38 -8.08
N ASP A 110 4.37 12.16 -7.44
CA ASP A 110 5.45 11.28 -7.91
C ASP A 110 5.17 9.78 -7.67
N TRP A 111 3.99 9.42 -7.15
CA TRP A 111 3.61 8.03 -6.95
C TRP A 111 3.80 7.19 -8.22
N PRO A 112 4.29 5.94 -8.12
CA PRO A 112 4.68 5.22 -6.90
C PRO A 112 6.14 5.42 -6.45
N LYS A 113 6.87 6.41 -6.98
CA LYS A 113 8.34 6.48 -6.83
C LYS A 113 8.81 7.07 -5.51
N ASN A 114 7.99 7.89 -4.85
CA ASN A 114 8.34 8.68 -3.66
C ASN A 114 8.28 7.90 -2.34
N SER A 115 7.67 6.71 -2.30
CA SER A 115 7.50 5.90 -1.08
C SER A 115 7.58 4.39 -1.36
N SER A 116 7.71 3.57 -0.33
CA SER A 116 7.57 2.12 -0.43
C SER A 116 6.13 1.74 -0.82
N GLN A 117 5.97 0.69 -1.64
CA GLN A 117 4.67 0.18 -2.07
C GLN A 117 4.70 -1.35 -1.97
N ALA A 118 4.22 -1.89 -0.86
CA ALA A 118 4.38 -3.31 -0.50
C ALA A 118 3.76 -4.30 -1.52
N TYR A 119 2.91 -3.82 -2.42
CA TYR A 119 2.25 -4.60 -3.46
C TYR A 119 2.87 -4.44 -4.86
N LEU A 120 3.82 -3.52 -5.06
CA LEU A 120 4.43 -3.24 -6.36
C LEU A 120 5.82 -3.86 -6.47
N PHE A 121 6.02 -4.71 -7.49
CA PHE A 121 7.27 -5.45 -7.69
C PHE A 121 8.50 -4.53 -7.76
N GLU A 122 8.45 -3.49 -8.60
CA GLU A 122 9.56 -2.55 -8.80
C GLU A 122 9.85 -1.68 -7.56
N SER A 123 8.82 -1.42 -6.74
CA SER A 123 9.02 -0.74 -5.46
C SER A 123 9.79 -1.65 -4.50
N LEU A 124 9.37 -2.91 -4.35
CA LEU A 124 10.08 -3.91 -3.51
C LEU A 124 11.56 -4.07 -3.91
N VAL A 125 11.83 -4.13 -5.21
CA VAL A 125 13.20 -4.20 -5.74
C VAL A 125 13.99 -2.94 -5.40
N LYS A 126 13.37 -1.75 -5.51
CA LYS A 126 13.99 -0.47 -5.12
C LYS A 126 14.32 -0.44 -3.63
N ASP A 127 13.47 -0.98 -2.76
CA ASP A 127 13.70 -1.07 -1.30
C ASP A 127 14.97 -1.84 -1.00
N ILE A 128 15.09 -3.05 -1.56
CA ILE A 128 16.28 -3.90 -1.40
C ILE A 128 17.53 -3.23 -1.96
N LYS A 129 17.45 -2.63 -3.15
CA LYS A 129 18.59 -1.97 -3.78
C LYS A 129 19.09 -0.75 -3.00
N SER A 130 18.17 -0.05 -2.33
CA SER A 130 18.50 1.17 -1.57
C SER A 130 19.10 0.87 -0.20
N ASP A 131 18.91 -0.34 0.33
CA ASP A 131 19.41 -0.75 1.63
C ASP A 131 20.62 -1.68 1.51
N GLN A 132 21.82 -1.11 1.63
CA GLN A 132 23.07 -1.88 1.59
C GLN A 132 23.18 -2.88 2.76
N GLU A 133 22.49 -2.60 3.86
CA GLU A 133 22.46 -3.42 5.08
C GLU A 133 21.39 -4.51 5.03
N ALA A 134 20.65 -4.62 3.92
CA ALA A 134 19.61 -5.64 3.76
C ALA A 134 20.16 -7.05 4.03
N VAL A 135 19.44 -7.80 4.87
CA VAL A 135 19.77 -9.18 5.22
C VAL A 135 19.17 -10.09 4.16
N PHE A 136 19.97 -11.05 3.68
CA PHE A 136 19.55 -12.00 2.67
C PHE A 136 19.61 -13.43 3.19
N LYS A 137 18.56 -14.19 2.90
CA LYS A 137 18.46 -15.61 3.20
C LYS A 137 17.92 -16.37 2.01
N GLU A 138 18.61 -17.47 1.69
CA GLU A 138 18.18 -18.44 0.70
C GLU A 138 17.51 -19.64 1.38
N THR A 139 16.39 -20.11 0.83
CA THR A 139 15.71 -21.36 1.22
C THR A 139 15.60 -22.27 0.00
N ASP A 140 15.06 -23.48 0.09
CA ASP A 140 14.96 -24.38 -1.08
C ASP A 140 14.24 -23.75 -2.28
N LYS A 141 13.17 -22.98 -2.03
CA LYS A 141 12.27 -22.44 -3.07
C LYS A 141 12.28 -20.92 -3.19
N HIS A 142 12.80 -20.20 -2.19
CA HIS A 142 12.65 -18.76 -2.10
C HIS A 142 13.95 -18.04 -1.76
N TYR A 143 14.02 -16.79 -2.20
CA TYR A 143 14.90 -15.75 -1.70
C TYR A 143 14.13 -14.86 -0.74
N VAL A 144 14.69 -14.59 0.43
CA VAL A 144 14.07 -13.76 1.47
C VAL A 144 15.00 -12.61 1.80
N PHE A 145 14.49 -11.39 1.73
CA PHE A 145 15.18 -10.17 2.10
C PHE A 145 14.50 -9.55 3.31
N GLU A 146 15.28 -9.13 4.30
CA GLU A 146 14.84 -8.16 5.30
C GLU A 146 15.53 -6.83 5.00
N THR A 147 14.75 -5.77 4.80
CA THR A 147 15.24 -4.46 4.34
C THR A 147 14.48 -3.33 5.02
N LYS A 148 15.07 -2.14 5.07
CA LYS A 148 14.38 -0.92 5.51
C LYS A 148 13.25 -0.54 4.56
N THR A 149 12.21 0.11 5.09
CA THR A 149 11.18 0.75 4.27
C THR A 149 11.56 2.20 3.94
N ARG A 150 10.84 2.81 2.99
CA ARG A 150 10.93 4.24 2.64
C ARG A 150 9.59 4.96 2.86
N TYR A 151 8.76 4.49 3.77
CA TYR A 151 7.53 5.22 4.11
C TYR A 151 7.86 6.55 4.80
N PRO A 152 7.04 7.61 4.63
CA PRO A 152 7.18 8.85 5.39
C PRO A 152 7.20 8.60 6.91
N ASN A 153 6.38 7.66 7.37
CA ASN A 153 6.33 7.20 8.77
C ASN A 153 7.23 5.98 9.04
N SER A 154 8.38 5.88 8.36
CA SER A 154 9.30 4.73 8.49
C SER A 154 9.83 4.50 9.91
N HIS A 155 9.80 5.48 10.81
CA HIS A 155 10.12 5.26 12.22
C HIS A 155 9.14 4.26 12.90
N MET A 156 7.87 4.24 12.48
CA MET A 156 6.86 3.28 12.94
C MET A 156 6.79 2.02 12.11
N LEU A 157 7.26 2.05 10.86
CA LEU A 157 7.29 0.91 9.96
C LEU A 157 8.70 0.70 9.40
N PRO A 158 9.71 0.47 10.25
CA PRO A 158 11.11 0.58 9.83
C PRO A 158 11.57 -0.54 8.92
N LEU A 159 10.94 -1.71 9.03
CA LEU A 159 11.44 -2.94 8.41
C LEU A 159 10.37 -3.62 7.59
N GLN A 160 10.83 -4.36 6.58
CA GLN A 160 9.99 -5.30 5.86
C GLN A 160 10.75 -6.58 5.50
N GLU A 161 10.02 -7.69 5.49
CA GLU A 161 10.48 -8.97 4.97
C GLU A 161 9.83 -9.21 3.60
N ILE A 162 10.63 -9.42 2.55
CA ILE A 162 10.18 -9.62 1.18
C ILE A 162 10.65 -11.01 0.71
N THR A 163 9.71 -11.82 0.25
CA THR A 163 9.97 -13.19 -0.25
C THR A 163 9.71 -13.27 -1.75
N PHE A 164 10.68 -13.78 -2.51
CA PHE A 164 10.58 -14.03 -3.95
C PHE A 164 10.74 -15.51 -4.27
N ASN A 165 10.07 -15.97 -5.34
CA ASN A 165 10.25 -17.30 -5.88
C ASN A 165 11.57 -17.41 -6.64
N LYS A 166 12.39 -18.44 -6.37
CA LYS A 166 13.65 -18.64 -7.09
C LYS A 166 13.49 -18.88 -8.58
N ARG A 167 12.38 -19.50 -8.99
CA ARG A 167 12.16 -19.95 -10.37
C ARG A 167 12.04 -18.79 -11.34
N ASP A 168 11.31 -17.75 -10.95
CA ASP A 168 10.89 -16.66 -11.83
C ASP A 168 11.01 -15.27 -11.19
N LEU A 169 11.49 -15.19 -9.95
CA LEU A 169 11.60 -13.96 -9.15
C LEU A 169 10.27 -13.26 -8.89
N ALA A 170 9.13 -13.95 -9.06
CA ALA A 170 7.85 -13.39 -8.66
C ALA A 170 7.80 -13.15 -7.14
N PRO A 171 7.26 -12.01 -6.69
CA PRO A 171 7.03 -11.80 -5.27
C PRO A 171 6.00 -12.81 -4.77
N VAL A 172 6.23 -13.35 -3.57
CA VAL A 172 5.38 -14.34 -2.90
C VAL A 172 4.69 -13.69 -1.73
N SER A 173 5.46 -13.00 -0.88
CA SER A 173 4.89 -12.29 0.26
C SER A 173 5.75 -11.11 0.70
N VAL A 174 5.10 -10.13 1.31
CA VAL A 174 5.73 -8.98 1.97
C VAL A 174 5.13 -8.85 3.36
N LYS A 175 5.96 -8.57 4.36
CA LYS A 175 5.52 -8.20 5.71
C LYS A 175 6.20 -6.91 6.10
N VAL A 176 5.45 -5.83 6.22
CA VAL A 176 5.92 -4.57 6.82
C VAL A 176 5.70 -4.65 8.32
N MET A 177 6.72 -4.30 9.09
CA MET A 177 6.77 -4.53 10.53
C MET A 177 7.04 -3.25 11.30
N ASP A 178 6.54 -3.21 12.53
CA ASP A 178 6.84 -2.19 13.52
C ASP A 178 8.27 -2.35 14.11
N PRO A 179 8.74 -1.43 14.99
CA PRO A 179 10.05 -1.56 15.65
C PRO A 179 10.23 -2.83 16.48
N ASP A 180 9.13 -3.43 16.96
CA ASP A 180 9.12 -4.70 17.69
C ASP A 180 9.14 -5.93 16.77
N ARG A 181 9.24 -5.73 15.44
CA ARG A 181 9.18 -6.77 14.39
C ARG A 181 7.83 -7.50 14.33
N LYS A 182 6.75 -6.87 14.78
CA LYS A 182 5.39 -7.39 14.61
C LYS A 182 4.85 -6.93 13.25
N PRO A 183 4.26 -7.83 12.43
CA PRO A 183 3.68 -7.45 11.15
C PRO A 183 2.49 -6.51 11.31
N VAL A 184 2.57 -5.35 10.68
CA VAL A 184 1.48 -4.35 10.61
C VAL A 184 0.75 -4.44 9.28
N LEU A 185 1.47 -4.67 8.19
CA LEU A 185 0.90 -4.87 6.85
C LEU A 185 1.50 -6.14 6.25
N THR A 186 0.65 -7.02 5.74
CA THR A 186 1.09 -8.22 5.02
C THR A 186 0.47 -8.27 3.64
N VAL A 187 1.24 -8.67 2.65
CA VAL A 187 0.80 -8.90 1.27
C VAL A 187 1.18 -10.32 0.90
N SER A 188 0.22 -11.11 0.42
CA SER A 188 0.42 -12.47 -0.08
C SER A 188 -0.01 -12.53 -1.53
N PHE A 189 0.97 -12.65 -2.44
CA PHE A 189 0.72 -12.70 -3.88
C PHE A 189 0.20 -14.09 -4.25
N THR A 190 -0.97 -14.12 -4.89
CA THR A 190 -1.61 -15.37 -5.33
C THR A 190 -1.27 -15.71 -6.77
N LYS A 191 -1.10 -14.68 -7.61
CA LYS A 191 -0.71 -14.84 -9.02
C LYS A 191 0.09 -13.63 -9.46
N VAL A 192 1.15 -13.87 -10.22
CA VAL A 192 1.95 -12.84 -10.89
C VAL A 192 2.21 -13.31 -12.32
N ASP A 193 1.87 -12.47 -13.29
CA ASP A 193 2.07 -12.70 -14.71
C ASP A 193 2.88 -11.55 -15.33
N PHE A 194 4.19 -11.76 -15.45
CA PHE A 194 5.13 -10.81 -16.09
C PHE A 194 5.02 -10.78 -17.62
N LYS A 195 4.14 -11.60 -18.23
CA LYS A 195 3.88 -11.58 -19.67
C LYS A 195 2.61 -10.82 -20.02
N ALA A 196 1.90 -10.30 -19.01
CA ALA A 196 0.70 -9.51 -19.22
C ALA A 196 1.00 -8.27 -20.07
N SER A 197 0.12 -7.99 -21.02
CA SER A 197 0.19 -6.82 -21.89
C SER A 197 -1.10 -6.03 -21.81
N PHE A 198 -0.99 -4.71 -21.87
CA PHE A 198 -2.14 -3.81 -21.73
C PHE A 198 -2.16 -2.79 -22.85
N GLU A 199 -3.35 -2.43 -23.29
CA GLU A 199 -3.55 -1.24 -24.11
C GLU A 199 -3.49 0.01 -23.22
N LYS A 200 -3.15 1.18 -23.80
CA LYS A 200 -3.22 2.45 -23.05
C LYS A 200 -4.64 2.71 -22.50
N SER A 201 -5.67 2.29 -23.25
CA SER A 201 -7.08 2.41 -22.87
C SER A 201 -7.44 1.65 -21.58
N SER A 202 -6.62 0.68 -21.15
CA SER A 202 -6.80 -0.03 -19.89
C SER A 202 -6.61 0.88 -18.66
N PHE A 203 -5.96 2.03 -18.83
CA PHE A 203 -5.68 3.02 -17.78
C PHE A 203 -6.48 4.31 -17.97
N ASP A 204 -7.61 4.24 -18.69
CA ASP A 204 -8.56 5.35 -18.81
C ASP A 204 -9.40 5.48 -17.53
N VAL A 205 -9.51 6.71 -17.01
CA VAL A 205 -10.19 7.00 -15.75
C VAL A 205 -11.68 6.67 -15.82
N LYS A 206 -12.36 7.12 -16.89
CA LYS A 206 -13.81 6.96 -17.02
C LYS A 206 -14.18 5.48 -17.20
N LYS A 207 -13.44 4.76 -18.04
CA LYS A 207 -13.63 3.32 -18.27
C LYS A 207 -13.46 2.53 -16.97
N ASN A 208 -12.45 2.84 -16.17
CA ASN A 208 -12.22 2.15 -14.90
C ASN A 208 -13.29 2.50 -13.86
N MET A 209 -13.70 3.76 -13.76
CA MET A 209 -14.80 4.18 -12.88
C MET A 209 -16.11 3.44 -13.23
N THR A 210 -16.53 3.50 -14.50
CA THR A 210 -17.76 2.85 -14.97
C THR A 210 -17.68 1.33 -14.80
N GLY A 211 -16.53 0.72 -15.14
CA GLY A 211 -16.33 -0.72 -14.97
C GLY A 211 -16.48 -1.16 -13.51
N ALA A 212 -15.85 -0.44 -12.59
CA ALA A 212 -15.93 -0.75 -11.16
C ALA A 212 -17.36 -0.60 -10.63
N GLN A 213 -18.09 0.44 -11.04
CA GLN A 213 -19.50 0.65 -10.62
C GLN A 213 -20.44 -0.46 -11.13
N LEU A 214 -20.18 -1.04 -12.30
CA LEU A 214 -20.97 -2.16 -12.84
C LEU A 214 -20.71 -3.49 -12.10
N GLU A 215 -19.55 -3.64 -11.48
CA GLU A 215 -19.21 -4.81 -10.67
C GLU A 215 -19.71 -4.72 -9.22
N MET A 216 -20.16 -3.54 -8.78
CA MET A 216 -20.65 -3.34 -7.42
C MET A 216 -22.00 -4.02 -7.20
N PRO A 217 -22.23 -4.62 -6.02
CA PRO A 217 -23.56 -5.09 -5.64
C PRO A 217 -24.58 -3.95 -5.61
N VAL A 218 -25.80 -4.19 -6.08
CA VAL A 218 -26.89 -3.18 -6.13
C VAL A 218 -27.17 -2.56 -4.74
N LEU A 219 -27.11 -3.36 -3.67
CA LEU A 219 -27.31 -2.91 -2.29
C LEU A 219 -26.21 -1.96 -1.78
N ALA A 220 -25.03 -1.94 -2.41
CA ALA A 220 -23.93 -1.06 -2.02
C ALA A 220 -24.15 0.39 -2.49
N GLN A 221 -25.10 0.64 -3.40
CA GLN A 221 -25.38 1.96 -3.97
C GLN A 221 -26.40 2.77 -3.16
N GLU A 222 -27.12 2.17 -2.20
CA GLU A 222 -28.30 2.76 -1.53
C GLU A 222 -28.22 2.81 0.02
N LYS A 223 -27.06 2.56 0.63
CA LYS A 223 -26.96 2.57 2.10
C LYS A 223 -26.93 3.98 2.67
N ASP A 224 -28.11 4.48 3.01
CA ASP A 224 -28.31 5.63 3.88
C ASP A 224 -28.22 5.20 5.37
N GLU A 225 -27.11 4.56 5.76
CA GLU A 225 -26.85 4.20 7.17
C GLU A 225 -26.21 5.40 7.90
N GLU A 226 -26.50 5.55 9.19
CA GLU A 226 -25.69 6.37 10.10
C GLU A 226 -24.29 5.76 10.19
N PHE A 227 -23.26 6.60 10.24
CA PHE A 227 -21.89 6.11 10.31
C PHE A 227 -21.42 5.98 11.77
N THR A 228 -20.62 4.95 12.02
CA THR A 228 -19.91 4.77 13.29
C THR A 228 -18.77 5.78 13.38
N VAL A 229 -18.69 6.51 14.50
CA VAL A 229 -17.61 7.47 14.79
C VAL A 229 -16.32 6.72 15.08
N PHE A 230 -15.20 7.17 14.49
CA PHE A 230 -13.90 6.55 14.66
C PHE A 230 -12.96 7.45 15.46
N TYR A 231 -12.28 6.90 16.46
CA TYR A 231 -11.34 7.63 17.29
C TYR A 231 -9.90 7.19 16.96
N PRO A 232 -8.95 8.12 16.77
CA PRO A 232 -7.54 7.79 16.71
C PRO A 232 -6.98 7.37 18.08
N GLN A 233 -5.93 6.55 18.07
CA GLN A 233 -5.12 6.27 19.25
C GLN A 233 -4.17 7.46 19.50
N ALA A 234 -4.71 8.58 19.97
CA ALA A 234 -4.00 9.85 20.07
C ALA A 234 -2.78 9.83 21.00
N GLU A 235 -2.67 8.83 21.88
CA GLU A 235 -1.53 8.64 22.77
C GLU A 235 -0.23 8.40 21.99
N VAL A 236 -0.30 7.89 20.75
CA VAL A 236 0.89 7.67 19.90
C VAL A 236 1.63 8.98 19.57
N VAL A 237 0.91 10.10 19.60
CA VAL A 237 1.47 11.46 19.41
C VAL A 237 1.45 12.30 20.69
N GLY A 238 1.24 11.68 21.86
CA GLY A 238 1.21 12.38 23.16
C GLY A 238 -0.01 13.27 23.38
N SER A 239 -1.11 13.01 22.67
CA SER A 239 -2.34 13.79 22.74
C SER A 239 -3.49 12.99 23.38
N ARG A 240 -4.52 13.69 23.82
CA ARG A 240 -5.77 13.11 24.34
C ARG A 240 -6.98 13.91 23.87
N LEU A 241 -8.14 13.28 23.82
CA LEU A 241 -9.39 13.96 23.48
C LEU A 241 -9.71 15.02 24.54
N ILE A 242 -9.96 16.24 24.07
CA ILE A 242 -10.36 17.38 24.90
C ILE A 242 -11.85 17.66 24.73
N GLU A 243 -12.33 17.59 23.49
CA GLU A 243 -13.68 18.00 23.15
C GLU A 243 -14.22 17.19 21.98
N GLU A 244 -15.50 16.82 22.06
CA GLU A 244 -16.26 16.20 20.99
C GLU A 244 -17.52 17.04 20.75
N ASN A 245 -17.69 17.47 19.49
CA ASN A 245 -18.84 18.23 19.06
C ASN A 245 -19.55 17.52 17.92
N GLU A 246 -20.86 17.38 18.07
CA GLU A 246 -21.75 16.83 17.06
C GLU A 246 -22.60 17.95 16.46
N MET A 247 -22.67 17.99 15.13
CA MET A 247 -23.48 18.95 14.38
C MET A 247 -24.28 18.26 13.28
N LEU A 248 -25.53 18.71 13.08
CA LEU A 248 -26.33 18.33 11.93
C LEU A 248 -25.91 19.17 10.71
N THR A 249 -25.63 18.51 9.59
CA THR A 249 -25.36 19.13 8.29
C THR A 249 -26.46 18.78 7.29
N ALA A 250 -26.45 19.42 6.12
CA ALA A 250 -27.42 19.12 5.06
C ALA A 250 -27.34 17.67 4.54
N ASN A 251 -26.18 17.02 4.71
CA ASN A 251 -25.90 15.66 4.24
C ASN A 251 -25.90 14.63 5.39
N GLY A 252 -26.34 15.01 6.59
CA GLY A 252 -26.42 14.13 7.75
C GLY A 252 -25.71 14.72 8.98
N LYS A 253 -24.71 13.99 9.48
CA LYS A 253 -24.01 14.28 10.74
C LYS A 253 -22.56 14.67 10.46
N ARG A 254 -22.04 15.65 11.19
CA ARG A 254 -20.62 15.96 11.28
C ARG A 254 -20.16 15.84 12.73
N ILE A 255 -19.10 15.08 12.96
CA ILE A 255 -18.41 14.99 14.24
C ILE A 255 -17.10 15.76 14.16
N VAL A 256 -16.79 16.53 15.20
CA VAL A 256 -15.55 17.27 15.35
C VAL A 256 -14.91 16.87 16.67
N LEU A 257 -13.79 16.16 16.60
CA LEU A 257 -13.00 15.71 17.74
C LEU A 257 -11.76 16.59 17.86
N THR A 258 -11.57 17.23 19.00
CA THR A 258 -10.42 18.11 19.26
C THR A 258 -9.49 17.46 20.28
N TYR A 259 -8.24 17.29 19.90
CA TYR A 259 -7.19 16.67 20.69
C TYR A 259 -6.15 17.72 21.10
N GLY A 260 -5.58 17.54 22.29
CA GLY A 260 -4.45 18.34 22.76
C GLY A 260 -3.63 17.61 23.81
N GLY A 261 -2.54 18.24 24.25
CA GLY A 261 -1.48 17.61 25.02
C GLY A 261 -0.14 18.10 24.49
N ASP A 262 0.77 17.18 24.16
CA ASP A 262 2.05 17.51 23.54
C ASP A 262 1.85 18.10 22.13
N LYS A 263 0.84 17.62 21.41
CA LYS A 263 0.42 18.12 20.09
C LYS A 263 -1.07 18.39 20.04
N SER A 264 -1.49 19.36 19.23
CA SER A 264 -2.90 19.68 19.01
C SER A 264 -3.34 19.39 17.59
N PHE A 265 -4.52 18.78 17.45
CA PHE A 265 -5.12 18.52 16.15
C PHE A 265 -6.63 18.32 16.27
N THR A 266 -7.31 18.47 15.15
CA THR A 266 -8.75 18.23 15.03
C THR A 266 -8.99 17.10 14.03
N VAL A 267 -9.88 16.17 14.36
CA VAL A 267 -10.44 15.19 13.43
C VAL A 267 -11.87 15.60 13.12
N VAL A 268 -12.21 15.63 11.84
CA VAL A 268 -13.57 15.89 11.34
C VAL A 268 -14.04 14.66 10.59
N GLU A 269 -15.22 14.17 10.93
CA GLU A 269 -15.89 13.06 10.25
C GLU A 269 -17.24 13.53 9.75
N GLU A 270 -17.53 13.32 8.47
CA GLU A 270 -18.81 13.68 7.88
C GLU A 270 -19.24 12.65 6.85
N LYS A 271 -20.56 12.40 6.77
CA LYS A 271 -21.11 11.54 5.73
C LYS A 271 -20.74 12.06 4.33
N ALA A 272 -20.14 11.19 3.53
CA ALA A 272 -19.70 11.57 2.20
C ALA A 272 -20.91 11.82 1.30
N ALA A 273 -20.95 13.00 0.68
CA ALA A 273 -21.94 13.28 -0.35
C ALA A 273 -21.63 12.44 -1.60
N SER A 274 -22.61 11.63 -2.04
CA SER A 274 -22.54 10.99 -3.34
C SER A 274 -22.80 12.04 -4.43
N LEU A 275 -21.84 12.22 -5.35
CA LEU A 275 -22.05 13.10 -6.49
C LEU A 275 -22.95 12.41 -7.49
N SER A 276 -23.94 13.14 -8.02
CA SER A 276 -24.86 12.60 -9.03
C SER A 276 -24.10 11.95 -10.19
N ALA A 277 -24.68 10.91 -10.81
CA ALA A 277 -24.09 10.22 -11.95
C ALA A 277 -23.76 11.15 -13.15
N ALA A 278 -24.37 12.36 -13.20
CA ALA A 278 -24.13 13.37 -14.21
C ALA A 278 -22.83 14.20 -13.99
N SER A 279 -22.22 14.10 -12.81
CA SER A 279 -21.05 14.89 -12.39
C SER A 279 -19.91 13.97 -11.95
N ILE A 280 -19.19 13.36 -12.90
CA ILE A 280 -17.82 12.88 -12.62
C ILE A 280 -16.92 14.11 -12.68
N GLU A 281 -16.96 14.94 -11.63
CA GLU A 281 -15.98 16.01 -11.51
C GLU A 281 -14.72 15.41 -10.90
N THR A 282 -13.64 15.39 -11.67
CA THR A 282 -12.34 15.07 -11.11
C THR A 282 -11.86 16.29 -10.35
N ALA A 283 -11.97 16.26 -9.03
CA ALA A 283 -11.42 17.30 -8.20
C ALA A 283 -9.88 17.26 -8.29
N SER A 284 -9.29 18.43 -8.48
CA SER A 284 -7.83 18.57 -8.52
C SER A 284 -7.34 18.81 -7.10
N MET A 285 -6.43 17.95 -6.65
CA MET A 285 -5.84 18.00 -5.33
C MET A 285 -4.56 18.84 -5.38
N ASN A 286 -4.34 19.64 -4.33
CA ASN A 286 -3.17 20.49 -4.18
C ASN A 286 -2.10 19.85 -3.30
N GLY A 287 -2.44 18.78 -2.57
CA GLY A 287 -1.53 17.98 -1.76
C GLY A 287 -0.95 16.74 -2.47
N GLU A 288 -0.05 16.05 -1.76
CA GLU A 288 0.47 14.76 -2.15
C GLU A 288 -0.54 13.63 -1.87
N MET A 289 -0.36 12.48 -2.52
CA MET A 289 -1.17 11.31 -2.25
C MET A 289 -0.60 10.53 -1.06
N ALA A 290 -1.39 10.37 0.00
CA ALA A 290 -1.07 9.53 1.15
C ALA A 290 -1.69 8.13 0.99
N ASP A 291 -0.90 7.09 1.23
CA ASP A 291 -1.36 5.70 1.30
C ASP A 291 -1.55 5.30 2.78
N LEU A 292 -2.79 5.11 3.20
CA LEU A 292 -3.14 4.70 4.57
C LEU A 292 -3.18 3.17 4.74
N GLY A 293 -2.95 2.40 3.66
CA GLY A 293 -3.04 0.94 3.62
C GLY A 293 -4.46 0.43 3.38
N PHE A 294 -5.49 1.09 3.92
CA PHE A 294 -6.90 0.75 3.68
C PHE A 294 -7.63 1.74 2.77
N ALA A 295 -7.07 2.94 2.62
CA ALA A 295 -7.61 4.02 1.81
C ALA A 295 -6.48 4.93 1.33
N PHE A 296 -6.77 5.75 0.31
CA PHE A 296 -5.89 6.80 -0.16
C PHE A 296 -6.47 8.17 0.17
N GLY A 297 -5.60 9.10 0.55
CA GLY A 297 -5.95 10.46 0.93
C GLY A 297 -5.07 11.52 0.27
N GLU A 298 -5.47 12.76 0.48
CA GLU A 298 -4.68 13.95 0.16
C GLU A 298 -4.01 14.45 1.44
N ILE A 299 -2.69 14.64 1.39
CA ILE A 299 -1.91 15.18 2.48
C ILE A 299 -1.23 16.50 2.07
N THR A 300 -1.24 17.45 2.99
CA THR A 300 -0.51 18.72 2.91
C THR A 300 0.24 18.93 4.22
N ASP A 301 1.02 20.01 4.32
CA ASP A 301 1.70 20.41 5.56
C ASP A 301 0.77 20.58 6.78
N GLN A 302 -0.55 20.75 6.58
CA GLN A 302 -1.48 21.08 7.67
C GLN A 302 -2.74 20.21 7.71
N SER A 303 -2.93 19.32 6.75
CA SER A 303 -4.12 18.49 6.70
C SER A 303 -3.91 17.15 6.01
N LEU A 304 -4.66 16.16 6.45
CA LEU A 304 -4.81 14.87 5.77
C LEU A 304 -6.30 14.58 5.61
N SER A 305 -6.77 14.42 4.38
CA SER A 305 -8.18 14.15 4.06
C SER A 305 -8.33 12.86 3.26
N TRP A 306 -9.30 12.02 3.60
CA TRP A 306 -9.58 10.78 2.87
C TRP A 306 -11.04 10.38 2.98
N SER A 307 -11.50 9.47 2.11
CA SER A 307 -12.83 8.88 2.21
C SER A 307 -12.71 7.40 2.54
N TYR A 308 -13.51 6.92 3.50
CA TYR A 308 -13.55 5.50 3.87
C TYR A 308 -14.94 5.10 4.36
N LYS A 309 -15.45 3.94 3.91
CA LYS A 309 -16.79 3.41 4.24
C LYS A 309 -17.95 4.42 4.10
N GLY A 310 -17.87 5.33 3.13
CA GLY A 310 -18.93 6.33 2.92
C GLY A 310 -18.86 7.55 3.85
N VAL A 311 -17.77 7.72 4.58
CA VAL A 311 -17.48 8.88 5.43
C VAL A 311 -16.25 9.59 4.87
N ASP A 312 -16.31 10.91 4.79
CA ASP A 312 -15.17 11.79 4.53
C ASP A 312 -14.54 12.17 5.87
N TYR A 313 -13.23 11.96 5.98
CA TYR A 313 -12.42 12.24 7.15
C TYR A 313 -11.43 13.36 6.84
N MET A 314 -11.13 14.19 7.82
CA MET A 314 -10.07 15.20 7.75
C MET A 314 -9.37 15.33 9.10
N ILE A 315 -8.05 15.21 9.10
CA ILE A 315 -7.19 15.66 10.18
C ILE A 315 -6.68 17.05 9.81
N ALA A 316 -6.80 18.02 10.72
CA ALA A 316 -6.23 19.35 10.58
C ALA A 316 -5.31 19.62 11.77
N SER A 317 -4.06 20.03 11.49
CA SER A 317 -3.08 20.36 12.52
C SER A 317 -2.01 21.30 12.00
N LYS A 318 -1.40 22.06 12.92
CA LYS A 318 -0.13 22.78 12.67
C LYS A 318 1.05 22.18 13.43
N ASP A 319 0.77 21.22 14.31
CA ASP A 319 1.74 20.61 15.23
C ASP A 319 2.14 19.19 14.79
N LEU A 320 1.29 18.52 14.02
CA LEU A 320 1.58 17.23 13.41
C LEU A 320 2.35 17.41 12.10
N SER A 321 3.43 16.65 11.95
CA SER A 321 4.06 16.40 10.66
C SER A 321 3.18 15.51 9.79
N GLU A 322 3.46 15.45 8.49
CA GLU A 322 2.76 14.55 7.56
C GLU A 322 2.81 13.09 8.00
N ALA A 323 3.97 12.64 8.51
CA ALA A 323 4.15 11.27 8.99
C ALA A 323 3.25 10.97 10.20
N GLU A 324 3.11 11.92 11.11
CA GLU A 324 2.25 11.79 12.29
C GLU A 324 0.76 11.87 11.92
N MET A 325 0.39 12.69 10.93
CA MET A 325 -0.98 12.68 10.41
C MET A 325 -1.36 11.33 9.81
N ILE A 326 -0.46 10.72 9.03
CA ILE A 326 -0.65 9.36 8.48
C ILE A 326 -0.79 8.33 9.62
N GLU A 327 0.00 8.47 10.68
CA GLU A 327 -0.06 7.60 11.85
C GLU A 327 -1.40 7.70 12.59
N VAL A 328 -1.83 8.93 12.89
CA VAL A 328 -3.13 9.21 13.52
C VAL A 328 -4.26 8.62 12.66
N ALA A 329 -4.28 8.87 11.35
CA ALA A 329 -5.29 8.33 10.44
C ALA A 329 -5.31 6.80 10.40
N ARG A 330 -4.13 6.16 10.42
CA ARG A 330 -4.01 4.69 10.44
C ARG A 330 -4.50 4.05 11.73
N SER A 331 -4.43 4.79 12.83
CA SER A 331 -4.85 4.34 14.16
C SER A 331 -6.37 4.46 14.42
N MET A 332 -7.12 5.08 13.50
CA MET A 332 -8.54 5.33 13.68
C MET A 332 -9.34 4.02 13.74
N GLN A 333 -10.09 3.85 14.83
CA GLN A 333 -10.90 2.68 15.11
C GLN A 333 -12.27 3.10 15.63
N ALA A 334 -13.29 2.30 15.36
CA ALA A 334 -14.56 2.45 16.07
C ALA A 334 -14.31 2.26 17.58
N GLU A 335 -14.95 3.07 18.42
CA GLU A 335 -14.92 2.83 19.86
C GLU A 335 -15.47 1.43 20.12
N MET A 336 -14.66 0.56 20.72
CA MET A 336 -15.21 -0.67 21.30
C MET A 336 -16.09 -0.22 22.47
N GLU A 337 -17.39 -0.44 22.36
CA GLU A 337 -18.33 -0.29 23.48
C GLU A 337 -17.68 -0.88 24.75
N LYS A 338 -17.51 -0.03 25.78
CA LYS A 338 -17.08 -0.47 27.11
C LYS A 338 -18.12 -1.32 27.79
#